data_AF-A0A1Y3DZD9-F1
#
_entry.id   AF-A0A1Y3DZD9-F1
#
_cell.length_a   1.000
_cell.length_b   1.000
_cell.length_c   1.000
_cell.angle_alpha   90.00
_cell.angle_beta   90.00
_cell.angle_gamma   90.00
#
_symmetry.space_group_name_H-M   'P 1'
#
loop_
_entity.id
_entity.type
_entity.pdbx_description
1 polymer ?
#
loop_
_entity_poly.entity_id
_entity_poly.type
_entity_poly.pdbx_seq_one_letter_code
_entity_poly.pdbx_strand_id
1 'polypeptide(L)'
;MTSASTGLLEEWLKKVEADATQALQNMEPKEKAKQITESMKKSLQEEWEKLRARLKVGESLEIKDICSKDKTWSGINLGPTGMYKVDLCKGVVELRYFTAGLKKKDESTRQTEVENSITETQWYPRCLVGAVALSEIYGDHCQLKEIVDEISREVEEKLRTHWSNDGTVIKKCEGKVDGTTLMLAKALLHDQIEQWTRENRKPGSANAWRVRMPWHYWQTVCKQGALASKSEHERKKHYLQENKDTVGSFLNIGSGSDRAQLMEELIKEEDILTFDDLQTVLEKSMSNGAGGTATPLDFSTIMKNLEGIVEKNKGKS
;
A
#
# COMPACT_ATOMS: atom_id res chain seq x y z
N MET A 1 21.54 -6.23 13.78
CA MET A 1 20.79 -7.36 14.38
C MET A 1 19.34 -6.95 14.44
N THR A 2 18.50 -7.48 13.55
CA THR A 2 17.07 -7.16 13.45
C THR A 2 16.30 -8.45 13.24
N SER A 3 16.05 -9.18 14.32
CA SER A 3 15.10 -10.30 14.34
C SER A 3 13.78 -9.81 14.95
N ALA A 4 12.83 -9.36 14.12
CA ALA A 4 11.46 -9.08 14.54
C ALA A 4 10.40 -9.06 13.41
N SER A 5 10.73 -9.53 12.19
CA SER A 5 9.81 -9.55 11.03
C SER A 5 9.12 -10.89 10.77
N THR A 6 9.42 -11.94 11.55
CA THR A 6 9.11 -13.33 11.19
C THR A 6 7.64 -13.74 11.24
N GLY A 7 6.73 -13.06 11.94
CA GLY A 7 5.34 -13.54 12.07
C GLY A 7 4.52 -13.48 10.77
N LEU A 8 4.09 -12.27 10.38
CA LEU A 8 3.14 -12.10 9.27
C LEU A 8 3.76 -12.37 7.89
N LEU A 9 5.04 -12.01 7.69
CA LEU A 9 5.76 -12.28 6.44
C LEU A 9 5.89 -13.78 6.20
N GLU A 10 6.33 -14.55 7.20
CA GLU A 10 6.50 -16.00 7.07
C GLU A 10 5.16 -16.70 6.88
N GLU A 11 4.11 -16.30 7.59
CA GLU A 11 2.76 -16.84 7.40
C GLU A 11 2.21 -16.58 6.00
N TRP A 12 2.39 -15.36 5.49
CA TRP A 12 2.00 -15.02 4.12
C TRP A 12 2.78 -15.85 3.09
N LEU A 13 4.10 -15.96 3.25
CA LEU A 13 4.96 -16.72 2.34
C LEU A 13 4.64 -18.23 2.35
N LYS A 14 4.34 -18.81 3.52
CA LYS A 14 3.85 -20.20 3.63
C LYS A 14 2.51 -20.39 2.90
N LYS A 15 1.60 -19.42 2.98
CA LYS A 15 0.33 -19.46 2.25
C LYS A 15 0.55 -19.38 0.74
N VAL A 16 1.43 -18.50 0.29
CA VAL A 16 1.83 -18.36 -1.12
C VAL A 16 2.38 -19.69 -1.66
N GLU A 17 3.28 -20.33 -0.90
CA GLU A 17 3.84 -21.63 -1.26
C GLU A 17 2.74 -22.68 -1.35
N ALA A 18 1.88 -22.79 -0.33
CA ALA A 18 0.78 -23.76 -0.30
C ALA A 18 -0.20 -23.56 -1.48
N ASP A 19 -0.50 -22.31 -1.86
CA ASP A 19 -1.37 -22.00 -3.00
C ASP A 19 -0.72 -22.31 -4.35
N ALA A 20 0.60 -22.15 -4.46
CA ALA A 20 1.35 -22.63 -5.62
C ALA A 20 1.37 -24.16 -5.68
N THR A 21 1.29 -24.85 -4.53
CA THR A 21 1.55 -26.29 -4.36
C THR A 21 0.51 -27.23 -4.97
N GLN A 22 -0.67 -26.79 -5.40
CA GLN A 22 -1.64 -27.69 -6.05
C GLN A 22 -1.12 -28.35 -7.35
N ALA A 23 0.03 -27.93 -7.90
CA ALA A 23 0.65 -28.53 -9.08
C ALA A 23 2.19 -28.78 -9.01
N LEU A 24 2.89 -28.53 -7.90
CA LEU A 24 4.38 -28.46 -7.92
C LEU A 24 5.13 -29.81 -7.88
N GLN A 25 4.44 -30.93 -7.67
CA GLN A 25 5.09 -32.25 -7.65
C GLN A 25 5.70 -32.55 -9.03
N ASN A 26 7.00 -32.87 -9.06
CA ASN A 26 7.80 -33.15 -10.27
C ASN A 26 8.06 -31.98 -11.22
N MET A 27 7.82 -30.72 -10.82
CA MET A 27 8.21 -29.56 -11.62
C MET A 27 9.69 -29.20 -11.45
N GLU A 28 10.30 -28.75 -12.54
CA GLU A 28 11.65 -28.17 -12.56
C GLU A 28 11.74 -26.91 -11.69
N PRO A 29 12.88 -26.61 -11.06
CA PRO A 29 13.06 -25.46 -10.16
C PRO A 29 12.61 -24.12 -10.76
N LYS A 30 12.87 -23.91 -12.06
CA LYS A 30 12.48 -22.70 -12.78
C LYS A 30 10.97 -22.52 -12.87
N GLU A 31 10.24 -23.60 -13.18
CA GLU A 31 8.77 -23.54 -13.29
C GLU A 31 8.14 -23.34 -11.90
N LYS A 32 8.69 -23.97 -10.86
CA LYS A 32 8.28 -23.74 -9.47
C LYS A 32 8.48 -22.27 -9.07
N ALA A 33 9.65 -21.69 -9.36
CA ALA A 33 9.96 -20.30 -9.06
C ALA A 33 8.96 -19.33 -9.70
N LYS A 34 8.62 -19.59 -10.96
CA LYS A 34 7.60 -18.84 -11.68
C LYS A 34 6.23 -18.92 -10.98
N GLN A 35 5.75 -20.12 -10.65
CA GLN A 35 4.45 -20.29 -10.00
C GLN A 35 4.38 -19.66 -8.60
N ILE A 36 5.46 -19.74 -7.82
CA ILE A 36 5.54 -19.07 -6.52
C ILE A 36 5.49 -17.55 -6.68
N THR A 37 6.25 -16.99 -7.64
CA THR A 37 6.25 -15.54 -7.91
C THR A 37 4.88 -15.07 -8.40
N GLU A 38 4.22 -15.85 -9.25
CA GLU A 38 2.84 -15.60 -9.69
C GLU A 38 1.84 -15.68 -8.53
N SER A 39 2.02 -16.61 -7.60
CA SER A 39 1.20 -16.72 -6.37
C SER A 39 1.40 -15.51 -5.44
N MET A 40 2.64 -15.02 -5.28
CA MET A 40 2.92 -13.77 -4.55
C MET A 40 2.18 -12.59 -5.19
N LYS A 41 2.31 -12.45 -6.52
CA LYS A 41 1.64 -11.39 -7.29
C LYS A 41 0.12 -11.48 -7.13
N LYS A 42 -0.45 -12.68 -7.28
CA LYS A 42 -1.89 -12.93 -7.15
C LYS A 42 -2.39 -12.55 -5.74
N SER A 43 -1.66 -12.93 -4.69
CA SER A 43 -2.03 -12.58 -3.31
C SER A 43 -2.08 -11.06 -3.10
N LEU A 44 -1.12 -10.30 -3.63
CA LEU A 44 -1.14 -8.83 -3.58
C LEU A 44 -2.28 -8.25 -4.44
N GLN A 45 -2.53 -8.83 -5.62
CA GLN A 45 -3.63 -8.41 -6.50
C GLN A 45 -5.00 -8.63 -5.88
N GLU A 46 -5.22 -9.72 -5.14
CA GLU A 46 -6.49 -9.98 -4.46
C GLU A 46 -6.82 -8.91 -3.40
N GLU A 47 -5.82 -8.50 -2.60
CA GLU A 47 -5.99 -7.40 -1.64
C GLU A 47 -6.14 -6.04 -2.35
N TRP A 48 -5.42 -5.83 -3.45
CA TRP A 48 -5.60 -4.65 -4.29
C TRP A 48 -7.01 -4.54 -4.86
N GLU A 49 -7.58 -5.61 -5.42
CA GLU A 49 -8.93 -5.56 -5.99
C GLU A 49 -9.99 -5.26 -4.91
N LYS A 50 -9.80 -5.74 -3.68
CA LYS A 50 -10.66 -5.35 -2.53
C LYS A 50 -10.56 -3.86 -2.24
N LEU A 51 -9.36 -3.30 -2.15
CA LEU A 51 -9.14 -1.87 -1.93
C LEU A 51 -9.69 -1.02 -3.09
N ARG A 52 -9.38 -1.41 -4.32
CA ARG A 52 -9.84 -0.78 -5.56
C ARG A 52 -11.36 -0.74 -5.63
N ALA A 53 -12.04 -1.83 -5.28
CA ALA A 53 -13.50 -1.88 -5.24
C ALA A 53 -14.08 -0.88 -4.23
N ARG A 54 -13.44 -0.74 -3.07
CA ARG A 54 -13.84 0.27 -2.07
C ARG A 54 -13.69 1.66 -2.65
N LEU A 55 -12.51 2.02 -3.15
CA LEU A 55 -12.23 3.36 -3.70
C LEU A 55 -13.20 3.79 -4.81
N LYS A 56 -13.84 2.83 -5.49
CA LYS A 56 -14.85 3.09 -6.53
C LYS A 56 -16.22 3.50 -6.01
N VAL A 57 -16.58 3.06 -4.80
CA VAL A 57 -17.90 3.35 -4.22
C VAL A 57 -17.84 4.51 -3.24
N GLY A 58 -19.02 4.97 -2.79
CA GLY A 58 -19.13 5.99 -1.76
C GLY A 58 -18.50 5.54 -0.44
N GLU A 59 -18.01 6.50 0.34
CA GLU A 59 -17.43 6.31 1.66
C GLU A 59 -18.50 5.92 2.70
N SER A 60 -18.07 5.37 3.85
CA SER A 60 -18.97 5.19 5.00
C SER A 60 -19.38 6.55 5.59
N LEU A 61 -20.50 6.60 6.31
CA LEU A 61 -20.94 7.84 6.98
C LEU A 61 -19.88 8.35 7.96
N GLU A 62 -19.15 7.44 8.60
CA GLU A 62 -18.06 7.80 9.51
C GLU A 62 -16.91 8.48 8.78
N ILE A 63 -16.46 7.95 7.64
CA ILE A 63 -15.42 8.61 6.81
C ILE A 63 -15.92 9.96 6.31
N LYS A 64 -17.19 10.05 5.90
CA LYS A 64 -17.79 11.33 5.49
C LYS A 64 -17.71 12.35 6.62
N ASP A 65 -18.08 11.95 7.83
CA ASP A 65 -18.08 12.81 9.02
C ASP A 65 -16.66 13.26 9.39
N ILE A 66 -15.69 12.32 9.46
CA ILE A 66 -14.27 12.62 9.71
C ILE A 66 -13.77 13.64 8.70
N CYS A 67 -14.19 13.58 7.43
CA CYS A 67 -13.65 14.46 6.41
C CYS A 67 -14.41 15.77 6.21
N SER A 68 -15.50 16.02 6.93
CA SER A 68 -16.36 17.19 6.69
C SER A 68 -16.86 17.93 7.94
N LYS A 69 -16.88 17.31 9.11
CA LYS A 69 -17.33 17.94 10.37
C LYS A 69 -16.15 18.56 11.11
N ASP A 70 -16.35 19.80 11.57
CA ASP A 70 -15.42 20.54 12.44
C ASP A 70 -13.98 20.60 11.88
N LYS A 71 -13.85 20.63 10.55
CA LYS A 71 -12.56 20.74 9.85
C LYS A 71 -12.27 22.17 9.44
N THR A 72 -10.98 22.49 9.33
CA THR A 72 -10.50 23.78 8.79
C THR A 72 -10.97 24.01 7.35
N TRP A 73 -11.37 22.94 6.66
CA TRP A 73 -11.95 22.95 5.31
C TRP A 73 -13.45 22.60 5.28
N SER A 74 -14.18 22.73 6.38
CA SER A 74 -15.63 22.53 6.44
C SER A 74 -16.43 23.79 6.09
N GLY A 75 -17.63 23.65 5.50
CA GLY A 75 -18.49 24.78 5.14
C GLY A 75 -19.56 24.48 4.07
N ILE A 76 -20.56 25.36 3.96
CA ILE A 76 -21.72 25.19 3.05
C ILE A 76 -21.32 25.42 1.58
N ASN A 77 -20.32 26.25 1.31
CA ASN A 77 -19.81 26.57 -0.03
C ASN A 77 -18.31 26.29 -0.11
N LEU A 78 -17.96 25.02 -0.29
CA LEU A 78 -16.55 24.63 -0.47
C LEU A 78 -16.08 25.08 -1.86
N GLY A 79 -15.14 26.01 -1.91
CA GLY A 79 -14.40 26.30 -3.13
C GLY A 79 -13.53 25.09 -3.55
N PRO A 80 -12.82 25.18 -4.70
CA PRO A 80 -11.97 24.10 -5.21
C PRO A 80 -11.03 23.49 -4.16
N THR A 81 -10.39 24.32 -3.34
CA THR A 81 -9.50 23.86 -2.25
C THR A 81 -10.24 23.07 -1.17
N GLY A 82 -11.45 23.49 -0.79
CA GLY A 82 -12.25 22.79 0.20
C GLY A 82 -12.69 21.42 -0.31
N MET A 83 -13.23 21.36 -1.54
CA MET A 83 -13.62 20.09 -2.17
C MET A 83 -12.43 19.15 -2.36
N TYR A 84 -11.28 19.68 -2.77
CA TYR A 84 -10.03 18.95 -2.87
C TYR A 84 -9.65 18.27 -1.54
N LYS A 85 -9.66 19.02 -0.43
CA LYS A 85 -9.32 18.48 0.89
C LYS A 85 -10.31 17.43 1.37
N VAL A 86 -11.61 17.67 1.19
CA VAL A 86 -12.67 16.71 1.56
C VAL A 86 -12.48 15.39 0.82
N ASP A 87 -12.30 15.43 -0.50
CA ASP A 87 -12.25 14.21 -1.29
C ASP A 87 -10.92 13.46 -1.11
N LEU A 88 -9.81 14.20 -0.95
CA LEU A 88 -8.50 13.63 -0.63
C LEU A 88 -8.54 12.94 0.74
N CYS A 89 -9.12 13.58 1.76
CA CYS A 89 -9.32 12.99 3.08
C CYS A 89 -10.06 11.65 2.98
N LYS A 90 -11.18 11.59 2.25
CA LYS A 90 -11.98 10.35 2.16
C LYS A 90 -11.24 9.19 1.51
N GLY A 91 -10.40 9.49 0.51
CA GLY A 91 -9.54 8.50 -0.13
C GLY A 91 -8.47 7.97 0.82
N VAL A 92 -7.84 8.88 1.57
CA VAL A 92 -6.76 8.58 2.52
C VAL A 92 -7.30 7.78 3.72
N VAL A 93 -8.42 8.20 4.34
CA VAL A 93 -9.02 7.45 5.47
C VAL A 93 -9.44 6.04 5.06
N GLU A 94 -9.95 5.83 3.84
CA GLU A 94 -10.30 4.49 3.35
C GLU A 94 -9.09 3.56 3.30
N LEU A 95 -7.93 4.05 2.85
CA LEU A 95 -6.68 3.29 2.86
C LEU A 95 -6.26 2.92 4.28
N ARG A 96 -6.37 3.86 5.22
CA ARG A 96 -6.08 3.56 6.63
C ARG A 96 -7.05 2.52 7.19
N TYR A 97 -8.34 2.66 6.94
CA TYR A 97 -9.36 1.69 7.36
C TYR A 97 -9.10 0.32 6.75
N PHE A 98 -8.71 0.25 5.48
CA PHE A 98 -8.34 -1.00 4.81
C PHE A 98 -7.17 -1.71 5.52
N THR A 99 -6.09 -0.99 5.83
CA THR A 99 -4.93 -1.53 6.56
C THR A 99 -5.20 -1.83 8.02
N ALA A 100 -6.27 -1.29 8.60
CA ALA A 100 -6.74 -1.57 9.96
C ALA A 100 -7.92 -2.57 10.01
N GLY A 101 -8.27 -3.18 8.87
CA GLY A 101 -9.31 -4.20 8.77
C GLY A 101 -10.74 -3.71 8.99
N LEU A 102 -11.01 -2.44 8.70
CA LEU A 102 -12.37 -1.91 8.63
C LEU A 102 -12.83 -1.84 7.18
N LYS A 103 -14.14 -1.88 6.99
CA LYS A 103 -14.79 -1.67 5.69
C LYS A 103 -16.14 -0.96 5.87
N LYS A 104 -16.67 -0.45 4.76
CA LYS A 104 -18.09 -0.11 4.69
C LYS A 104 -18.92 -1.40 4.64
N LYS A 105 -19.94 -1.51 5.49
CA LYS A 105 -20.83 -2.65 5.61
C LYS A 105 -21.62 -2.93 4.33
N ASP A 106 -22.39 -1.93 3.88
CA ASP A 106 -23.21 -1.99 2.68
C ASP A 106 -23.51 -0.57 2.15
N GLU A 107 -24.14 -0.48 0.99
CA GLU A 107 -24.52 0.80 0.36
C GLU A 107 -25.74 1.47 1.00
N SER A 108 -26.61 0.72 1.71
CA SER A 108 -27.87 1.25 2.23
C SER A 108 -27.66 1.96 3.57
N THR A 109 -26.96 1.32 4.50
CA THR A 109 -26.64 1.83 5.84
C THR A 109 -25.38 2.68 5.82
N ARG A 110 -24.42 2.35 4.92
CA ARG A 110 -23.11 3.00 4.83
C ARG A 110 -22.36 3.06 6.17
N GLN A 111 -22.62 2.11 7.07
CA GLN A 111 -21.93 2.01 8.35
C GLN A 111 -20.50 1.47 8.15
N THR A 112 -19.58 1.89 9.02
CA THR A 112 -18.28 1.23 9.15
C THR A 112 -18.44 -0.03 10.00
N GLU A 113 -17.80 -1.12 9.61
CA GLU A 113 -17.71 -2.35 10.40
C GLU A 113 -16.33 -2.99 10.32
N VAL A 114 -16.04 -3.86 11.29
CA VAL A 114 -14.88 -4.75 11.28
C VAL A 114 -15.06 -5.81 10.19
N GLU A 115 -14.02 -6.00 9.38
CA GLU A 115 -13.96 -7.06 8.39
C GLU A 115 -13.50 -8.38 9.02
N ASN A 116 -14.45 -9.12 9.60
CA ASN A 116 -14.18 -10.40 10.28
C ASN A 116 -13.66 -11.52 9.37
N SER A 117 -13.66 -11.31 8.05
CA SER A 117 -13.18 -12.29 7.07
C SER A 117 -11.66 -12.22 6.82
N ILE A 118 -10.94 -11.28 7.46
CA ILE A 118 -9.49 -11.16 7.27
C ILE A 118 -8.77 -12.28 8.02
N THR A 119 -8.05 -13.12 7.29
CA THR A 119 -7.17 -14.14 7.88
C THR A 119 -5.82 -13.55 8.30
N GLU A 120 -5.10 -14.20 9.21
CA GLU A 120 -3.76 -13.74 9.63
C GLU A 120 -2.81 -13.52 8.43
N THR A 121 -2.82 -14.44 7.47
CA THR A 121 -2.02 -14.40 6.23
C THR A 121 -2.39 -13.27 5.28
N GLN A 122 -3.54 -12.60 5.45
CA GLN A 122 -3.98 -11.49 4.60
C GLN A 122 -3.52 -10.12 5.12
N TRP A 123 -3.08 -10.02 6.38
CA TRP A 123 -2.66 -8.73 6.92
C TRP A 123 -1.37 -8.23 6.28
N TYR A 124 -0.41 -9.11 6.02
CA TYR A 124 0.83 -8.74 5.37
C TYR A 124 0.65 -8.13 3.96
N PRO A 125 -0.04 -8.80 3.01
CA PRO A 125 -0.30 -8.22 1.71
C PRO A 125 -1.14 -6.94 1.79
N ARG A 126 -2.04 -6.80 2.77
CA ARG A 126 -2.77 -5.53 3.00
C ARG A 126 -1.86 -4.38 3.36
N CYS A 127 -0.86 -4.60 4.22
CA CYS A 127 0.11 -3.57 4.57
C CYS A 127 0.93 -3.14 3.35
N LEU A 128 1.40 -4.09 2.55
CA LEU A 128 2.14 -3.82 1.31
C LEU A 128 1.28 -3.07 0.28
N VAL A 129 0.07 -3.58 -0.01
CA VAL A 129 -0.88 -2.95 -0.94
C VAL A 129 -1.26 -1.56 -0.47
N GLY A 130 -1.52 -1.38 0.83
CA GLY A 130 -1.83 -0.08 1.42
C GLY A 130 -0.70 0.93 1.22
N ALA A 131 0.55 0.51 1.45
CA ALA A 131 1.74 1.36 1.26
C ALA A 131 1.88 1.82 -0.19
N VAL A 132 1.86 0.88 -1.13
CA VAL A 132 2.01 1.15 -2.57
C VAL A 132 0.84 2.01 -3.06
N ALA A 133 -0.39 1.68 -2.66
CA ALA A 133 -1.58 2.41 -3.10
C ALA A 133 -1.65 3.83 -2.52
N LEU A 134 -1.35 4.05 -1.23
CA LEU A 134 -1.36 5.41 -0.66
C LEU A 134 -0.26 6.27 -1.28
N SER A 135 0.94 5.71 -1.47
CA SER A 135 2.05 6.40 -2.13
C SER A 135 1.70 6.79 -3.57
N GLU A 136 1.19 5.83 -4.36
CA GLU A 136 0.91 6.04 -5.78
C GLU A 136 -0.34 6.92 -6.04
N ILE A 137 -1.42 6.67 -5.31
CA ILE A 137 -2.71 7.34 -5.58
C ILE A 137 -2.75 8.74 -4.97
N TYR A 138 -2.13 8.95 -3.82
CA TYR A 138 -2.27 10.18 -3.04
C TYR A 138 -0.95 10.83 -2.62
N GLY A 139 0.19 10.13 -2.71
CA GLY A 139 1.49 10.65 -2.26
C GLY A 139 1.96 11.90 -3.02
N ASP A 140 1.47 12.12 -4.23
CA ASP A 140 1.77 13.30 -5.05
C ASP A 140 0.82 14.49 -4.81
N HIS A 141 -0.01 14.45 -3.77
CA HIS A 141 -0.94 15.53 -3.41
C HIS A 141 -0.34 16.54 -2.41
N CYS A 142 -0.36 17.83 -2.76
CA CYS A 142 0.31 18.91 -2.03
C CYS A 142 -0.20 19.23 -0.62
N GLN A 143 -1.39 18.75 -0.24
CA GLN A 143 -1.96 18.98 1.11
C GLN A 143 -2.19 17.68 1.85
N LEU A 144 -1.57 16.58 1.39
CA LEU A 144 -1.71 15.28 2.04
C LEU A 144 -1.27 15.35 3.51
N LYS A 145 -0.09 15.92 3.77
CA LYS A 145 0.41 16.12 5.14
C LYS A 145 -0.56 16.92 6.01
N GLU A 146 -1.00 18.08 5.53
CA GLU A 146 -1.93 18.95 6.27
C GLU A 146 -3.22 18.21 6.66
N ILE A 147 -3.80 17.47 5.70
CA ILE A 147 -5.03 16.70 5.93
C ILE A 147 -4.78 15.58 6.94
N VAL A 148 -3.70 14.81 6.75
CA VAL A 148 -3.34 13.71 7.65
C VAL A 148 -3.12 14.20 9.08
N ASP A 149 -2.39 15.31 9.25
CA ASP A 149 -2.13 15.89 10.57
C ASP A 149 -3.44 16.25 11.30
N GLU A 150 -4.43 16.79 10.58
CA GLU A 150 -5.71 17.21 11.16
C GLU A 150 -6.65 16.04 11.48
N ILE A 151 -6.64 14.96 10.69
CA ILE A 151 -7.57 13.83 10.88
C ILE A 151 -7.00 12.67 11.70
N SER A 152 -5.68 12.55 11.83
CA SER A 152 -5.03 11.35 12.38
C SER A 152 -5.55 10.97 13.76
N ARG A 153 -5.72 11.94 14.66
CA ARG A 153 -6.22 11.67 16.02
C ARG A 153 -7.63 11.05 16.00
N GLU A 154 -8.53 11.66 15.23
CA GLU A 154 -9.93 11.21 15.14
C GLU A 154 -10.03 9.83 14.47
N VAL A 155 -9.28 9.62 13.39
CA VAL A 155 -9.17 8.31 12.72
C VAL A 155 -8.76 7.24 13.71
N GLU A 156 -7.67 7.46 14.46
CA GLU A 156 -7.17 6.50 15.45
C GLU A 156 -8.14 6.26 16.62
N GLU A 157 -8.91 7.28 17.04
CA GLU A 157 -9.98 7.12 18.04
C GLU A 157 -11.14 6.25 17.52
N LYS A 158 -11.55 6.44 16.26
CA LYS A 158 -12.57 5.59 15.62
C LYS A 158 -12.10 4.16 15.47
N LEU A 159 -10.86 3.95 15.03
CA LEU A 159 -10.27 2.61 14.95
C LEU A 159 -10.28 1.92 16.31
N ARG A 160 -9.86 2.60 17.39
CA ARG A 160 -9.92 2.05 18.75
C ARG A 160 -11.34 1.69 19.17
N THR A 161 -12.33 2.50 18.81
CA THR A 161 -13.74 2.23 19.13
C THR A 161 -14.22 0.93 18.48
N HIS A 162 -13.95 0.72 17.19
CA HIS A 162 -14.37 -0.51 16.47
C HIS A 162 -13.69 -1.76 17.01
N TRP A 163 -12.43 -1.64 17.43
CA TRP A 163 -11.64 -2.74 17.97
C TRP A 163 -11.74 -2.88 19.50
N SER A 164 -12.71 -2.24 20.16
CA SER A 164 -12.88 -2.31 21.62
C SER A 164 -11.60 -1.97 22.41
N ASN A 165 -10.83 -0.99 21.93
CA ASN A 165 -9.51 -0.58 22.40
C ASN A 165 -8.40 -1.64 22.25
N ASP A 166 -8.60 -2.69 21.45
CA ASP A 166 -7.53 -3.58 21.04
C ASP A 166 -6.61 -2.88 20.04
N GLY A 167 -5.53 -2.31 20.57
CA GLY A 167 -4.51 -1.64 19.78
C GLY A 167 -3.68 -2.59 18.91
N THR A 168 -3.74 -3.91 19.12
CA THR A 168 -2.88 -4.86 18.40
C THR A 168 -3.27 -4.98 16.92
N VAL A 169 -4.57 -5.01 16.62
CA VAL A 169 -5.07 -5.11 15.24
C VAL A 169 -4.79 -3.83 14.45
N ILE A 170 -4.98 -2.67 15.08
CA ILE A 170 -4.75 -1.34 14.52
C ILE A 170 -3.28 -1.11 14.12
N LYS A 171 -2.37 -1.81 14.82
CA LYS A 171 -0.91 -1.76 14.66
C LYS A 171 -0.34 -2.95 13.89
N LYS A 172 -1.17 -3.77 13.21
CA LYS A 172 -0.67 -4.96 12.51
C LYS A 172 0.38 -4.68 11.44
N CYS A 173 0.41 -3.49 10.85
CA CYS A 173 1.45 -3.10 9.90
C CYS A 173 2.74 -2.55 10.57
N GLU A 174 2.67 -2.17 11.85
CA GLU A 174 3.76 -1.50 12.57
C GLU A 174 4.98 -2.42 12.67
N GLY A 175 6.09 -2.00 12.08
CA GLY A 175 7.35 -2.75 12.08
C GLY A 175 7.31 -4.09 11.35
N LYS A 176 6.29 -4.36 10.52
CA LYS A 176 6.18 -5.63 9.76
C LYS A 176 6.73 -5.53 8.35
N VAL A 177 6.64 -4.34 7.76
CA VAL A 177 7.09 -4.06 6.40
C VAL A 177 8.45 -3.40 6.44
N ASP A 178 9.37 -3.86 5.60
CA ASP A 178 10.73 -3.35 5.43
C ASP A 178 11.01 -2.92 3.98
N GLY A 179 12.17 -2.34 3.72
CA GLY A 179 12.49 -1.75 2.41
C GLY A 179 12.52 -2.80 1.29
N THR A 180 13.04 -3.99 1.58
CA THR A 180 13.14 -5.09 0.62
C THR A 180 11.74 -5.58 0.23
N THR A 181 10.84 -5.71 1.21
CA THR A 181 9.47 -6.17 0.98
C THR A 181 8.60 -5.11 0.32
N LEU A 182 8.87 -3.82 0.52
CA LEU A 182 8.28 -2.74 -0.30
C LEU A 182 8.76 -2.76 -1.74
N MET A 183 10.05 -2.95 -2.01
CA MET A 183 10.55 -3.10 -3.38
C MET A 183 9.95 -4.32 -4.06
N LEU A 184 9.80 -5.43 -3.34
CA LEU A 184 9.12 -6.63 -3.83
C LEU A 184 7.66 -6.29 -4.19
N ALA A 185 6.92 -5.61 -3.32
CA ALA A 185 5.55 -5.20 -3.61
C ALA A 185 5.46 -4.25 -4.81
N LYS A 186 6.42 -3.32 -4.93
CA LYS A 186 6.55 -2.41 -6.07
C LYS A 186 6.71 -3.22 -7.37
N ALA A 187 7.70 -4.12 -7.42
CA ALA A 187 7.99 -4.97 -8.58
C ALA A 187 6.80 -5.85 -9.02
N LEU A 188 5.96 -6.29 -8.07
CA LEU A 188 4.85 -7.19 -8.37
C LEU A 188 3.55 -6.47 -8.74
N LEU A 189 3.30 -5.26 -8.21
CA LEU A 189 1.97 -4.65 -8.24
C LEU A 189 1.93 -3.16 -8.66
N HIS A 190 3.05 -2.42 -8.57
CA HIS A 190 3.04 -0.97 -8.78
C HIS A 190 2.46 -0.57 -10.13
N ASP A 191 2.92 -1.19 -11.24
CA ASP A 191 2.40 -0.93 -12.60
C ASP A 191 0.87 -1.01 -12.70
N GLN A 192 0.25 -1.98 -12.02
CA GLN A 192 -1.19 -2.17 -12.04
C GLN A 192 -1.91 -1.04 -11.28
N ILE A 193 -1.37 -0.63 -10.13
CA ILE A 193 -1.91 0.50 -9.36
C ILE A 193 -1.69 1.80 -10.13
N GLU A 194 -0.50 2.03 -10.68
CA GLU A 194 -0.13 3.22 -11.44
C GLU A 194 -1.03 3.37 -12.67
N GLN A 195 -1.21 2.30 -13.46
CA GLN A 195 -2.13 2.29 -14.59
C GLN A 195 -3.56 2.65 -14.15
N TRP A 196 -4.06 1.99 -13.10
CA TRP A 196 -5.39 2.26 -12.60
C TRP A 196 -5.56 3.71 -12.13
N THR A 197 -4.56 4.25 -11.41
CA THR A 197 -4.51 5.64 -10.95
C THR A 197 -4.59 6.60 -12.13
N ARG A 198 -3.73 6.43 -13.15
CA ARG A 198 -3.74 7.27 -14.36
C ARG A 198 -5.08 7.23 -15.07
N GLU A 199 -5.70 6.07 -15.21
CA GLU A 199 -7.00 5.91 -15.85
C GLU A 199 -8.13 6.62 -15.08
N ASN A 200 -8.09 6.56 -13.75
CA ASN A 200 -9.15 7.09 -12.89
C ASN A 200 -8.98 8.58 -12.53
N ARG A 201 -7.81 9.13 -12.82
CA ARG A 201 -7.53 10.57 -12.79
C ARG A 201 -8.04 11.31 -14.04
N LYS A 202 -8.36 10.60 -15.12
CA LYS A 202 -8.87 11.21 -16.36
C LYS A 202 -10.30 11.77 -16.18
N PRO A 203 -10.65 12.85 -16.90
CA PRO A 203 -12.05 13.28 -17.03
C PRO A 203 -12.93 12.14 -17.54
N GLY A 204 -14.15 12.00 -16.98
CA GLY A 204 -15.12 10.99 -17.42
C GLY A 204 -15.04 9.63 -16.70
N SER A 205 -14.07 9.39 -15.80
CA SER A 205 -14.14 8.21 -14.92
C SER A 205 -15.26 8.38 -13.89
N ALA A 206 -16.43 7.78 -14.17
CA ALA A 206 -17.62 7.91 -13.34
C ALA A 206 -17.48 7.20 -11.98
N ASN A 207 -16.74 6.10 -11.94
CA ASN A 207 -16.80 5.13 -10.84
C ASN A 207 -15.61 5.23 -9.87
N ALA A 208 -14.78 6.28 -9.89
CA ALA A 208 -13.65 6.42 -8.96
C ALA A 208 -13.47 7.86 -8.49
N TRP A 209 -14.59 8.46 -8.05
CA TRP A 209 -14.65 9.88 -7.69
C TRP A 209 -13.63 10.27 -6.61
N ARG A 210 -13.28 9.38 -5.68
CA ARG A 210 -12.25 9.62 -4.63
C ARG A 210 -10.84 9.77 -5.17
N VAL A 211 -10.57 9.28 -6.38
CA VAL A 211 -9.31 9.48 -7.10
C VAL A 211 -9.45 10.63 -8.08
N ARG A 212 -10.57 10.67 -8.82
CA ARG A 212 -10.82 11.67 -9.86
C ARG A 212 -10.96 13.08 -9.31
N MET A 213 -11.74 13.29 -8.26
CA MET A 213 -12.09 14.63 -7.78
C MET A 213 -10.91 15.36 -7.15
N PRO A 214 -10.10 14.74 -6.26
CA PRO A 214 -8.87 15.36 -5.79
C PRO A 214 -7.95 15.70 -6.96
N TRP A 215 -7.80 14.81 -7.95
CA TRP A 215 -6.96 15.07 -9.11
C TRP A 215 -7.48 16.21 -10.01
N HIS A 216 -8.80 16.29 -10.18
CA HIS A 216 -9.44 17.37 -10.94
C HIS A 216 -9.08 18.75 -10.39
N TYR A 217 -9.05 18.89 -9.06
CA TYR A 217 -8.65 20.14 -8.40
C TYR A 217 -7.14 20.28 -8.20
N TRP A 218 -6.37 19.20 -8.35
CA TRP A 218 -4.93 19.18 -8.08
C TRP A 218 -4.17 20.25 -8.87
N GLN A 219 -4.48 20.47 -10.15
CA GLN A 219 -3.82 21.52 -10.92
C GLN A 219 -4.12 22.93 -10.40
N THR A 220 -5.29 23.16 -9.80
CA THR A 220 -5.66 24.47 -9.25
C THR A 220 -5.05 24.67 -7.85
N VAL A 221 -5.02 23.61 -7.05
CA VAL A 221 -4.59 23.67 -5.65
C VAL A 221 -3.07 23.50 -5.51
N CYS A 222 -2.48 22.57 -6.24
CA CYS A 222 -1.06 22.20 -6.15
C CYS A 222 -0.15 22.91 -7.15
N LYS A 223 -0.69 23.78 -8.00
CA LYS A 223 0.10 24.67 -8.88
C LYS A 223 0.19 26.07 -8.29
N GLN A 224 0.87 26.20 -7.17
CA GLN A 224 1.00 27.48 -6.46
C GLN A 224 2.46 27.78 -6.10
N GLY A 225 2.73 29.06 -5.81
CA GLY A 225 4.05 29.52 -5.37
C GLY A 225 5.20 29.14 -6.31
N ALA A 226 6.32 28.72 -5.72
CA ALA A 226 7.54 28.36 -6.45
C ALA A 226 7.37 27.16 -7.40
N LEU A 227 6.31 26.37 -7.25
CA LEU A 227 6.03 25.18 -8.06
C LEU A 227 5.08 25.47 -9.24
N ALA A 228 4.55 26.70 -9.34
CA ALA A 228 3.60 27.07 -10.38
C ALA A 228 4.20 27.02 -11.79
N SER A 229 5.51 27.31 -11.92
CA SER A 229 6.26 27.27 -13.19
C SER A 229 6.82 25.89 -13.54
N LYS A 230 6.77 24.92 -12.62
CA LYS A 230 7.32 23.58 -12.81
C LYS A 230 6.42 22.73 -13.73
N SER A 231 6.99 21.72 -14.35
CA SER A 231 6.20 20.69 -15.05
C SER A 231 5.34 19.91 -14.05
N GLU A 232 4.29 19.24 -14.54
CA GLU A 232 3.49 18.35 -13.69
C GLU A 232 4.36 17.25 -13.07
N HIS A 233 5.25 16.65 -13.86
CA HIS A 233 6.15 15.59 -13.39
C HIS A 233 7.06 16.08 -12.25
N GLU A 234 7.69 17.26 -12.38
CA GLU A 234 8.50 17.85 -11.31
C GLU A 234 7.69 18.11 -10.04
N ARG A 235 6.44 18.59 -10.18
CA ARG A 235 5.54 18.81 -9.03
C ARG A 235 5.18 17.50 -8.34
N LYS A 236 4.81 16.47 -9.10
CA LYS A 236 4.48 15.14 -8.54
C LYS A 236 5.68 14.58 -7.77
N LYS A 237 6.87 14.63 -8.37
CA LYS A 237 8.12 14.19 -7.72
C LYS A 237 8.41 14.96 -6.43
N HIS A 238 8.20 16.28 -6.43
CA HIS A 238 8.35 17.09 -5.22
C HIS A 238 7.39 16.65 -4.11
N TYR A 239 6.10 16.51 -4.40
CA TYR A 239 5.13 16.13 -3.37
C TYR A 239 5.29 14.69 -2.88
N LEU A 240 5.69 13.76 -3.76
CA LEU A 240 6.05 12.40 -3.33
C LEU A 240 7.19 12.42 -2.29
N GLN A 241 8.22 13.24 -2.54
CA GLN A 241 9.34 13.41 -1.61
C GLN A 241 8.94 14.08 -0.30
N GLU A 242 8.07 15.08 -0.35
CA GLU A 242 7.55 15.76 0.84
C GLU A 242 6.66 14.86 1.70
N ASN A 243 5.84 14.01 1.06
CA ASN A 243 4.82 13.22 1.74
C ASN A 243 5.27 11.81 2.15
N LYS A 244 6.47 11.34 1.79
CA LYS A 244 6.90 9.95 2.06
C LYS A 244 6.78 9.54 3.53
N ASP A 245 7.14 10.43 4.46
CA ASP A 245 6.99 10.18 5.90
C ASP A 245 5.51 10.15 6.32
N THR A 246 4.70 11.07 5.80
CA THR A 246 3.25 11.10 6.04
C THR A 246 2.57 9.81 5.60
N VAL A 247 2.90 9.30 4.40
CA VAL A 247 2.34 8.05 3.88
C VAL A 247 2.65 6.88 4.82
N GLY A 248 3.92 6.72 5.20
CA GLY A 248 4.31 5.65 6.11
C GLY A 248 3.66 5.81 7.48
N SER A 249 3.54 7.03 8.00
CA SER A 249 3.11 7.28 9.38
C SER A 249 1.62 7.03 9.50
N PHE A 250 0.87 7.46 8.50
CA PHE A 250 -0.58 7.31 8.51
C PHE A 250 -0.99 5.84 8.44
N LEU A 251 -0.24 5.00 7.72
CA LEU A 251 -0.52 3.56 7.62
C LEU A 251 0.10 2.72 8.75
N ASN A 252 0.79 3.35 9.72
CA ASN A 252 1.62 2.66 10.71
C ASN A 252 2.64 1.72 10.06
N ILE A 253 3.37 2.20 9.05
CA ILE A 253 4.46 1.48 8.38
C ILE A 253 5.80 2.10 8.80
N GLY A 254 6.77 1.22 9.08
CA GLY A 254 8.06 1.59 9.66
C GLY A 254 7.97 2.07 11.11
N SER A 255 9.12 2.43 11.67
CA SER A 255 9.25 3.09 12.97
C SER A 255 9.73 4.53 12.77
N GLY A 256 9.60 5.39 13.78
CA GLY A 256 9.79 6.84 13.61
C GLY A 256 11.07 7.26 12.87
N SER A 257 12.21 6.61 13.09
CA SER A 257 13.49 6.99 12.50
C SER A 257 13.78 6.45 11.10
N ASP A 258 13.14 5.36 10.67
CA ASP A 258 13.44 4.69 9.40
C ASP A 258 12.33 4.82 8.34
N ARG A 259 11.16 5.30 8.74
CA ARG A 259 9.98 5.41 7.88
C ARG A 259 10.19 6.18 6.57
N ALA A 260 10.78 7.37 6.62
CA ALA A 260 10.99 8.16 5.41
C ALA A 260 11.93 7.46 4.42
N GLN A 261 12.96 6.78 4.93
CA GLN A 261 13.89 5.97 4.13
C GLN A 261 13.20 4.74 3.55
N LEU A 262 12.34 4.10 4.33
CA LEU A 262 11.54 2.96 3.91
C LEU A 262 10.63 3.32 2.73
N MET A 263 9.89 4.42 2.86
CA MET A 263 8.94 4.89 1.85
C MET A 263 9.63 5.48 0.60
N GLU A 264 10.89 5.91 0.71
CA GLU A 264 11.71 6.33 -0.42
C GLU A 264 11.78 5.26 -1.51
N GLU A 265 11.79 3.98 -1.14
CA GLU A 265 11.94 2.87 -2.07
C GLU A 265 10.74 2.71 -3.03
N LEU A 266 9.56 3.24 -2.65
CA LEU A 266 8.38 3.23 -3.51
C LEU A 266 8.37 4.38 -4.52
N ILE A 267 9.05 5.50 -4.22
CA ILE A 267 8.98 6.73 -5.04
C ILE A 267 10.16 6.88 -5.99
N LYS A 268 11.20 6.06 -5.85
CA LYS A 268 12.30 6.00 -6.81
C LYS A 268 11.77 5.54 -8.17
N GLU A 269 12.18 6.24 -9.22
CA GLU A 269 11.83 5.90 -10.61
C GLU A 269 12.52 4.61 -11.07
N GLU A 270 13.68 4.31 -10.50
CA GLU A 270 14.40 3.08 -10.80
C GLU A 270 13.80 1.88 -10.07
N ASP A 271 13.64 0.77 -10.81
CA ASP A 271 13.26 -0.51 -10.24
C ASP A 271 14.51 -1.28 -9.82
N ILE A 272 14.77 -1.22 -8.50
CA ILE A 272 15.90 -1.92 -7.88
C ILE A 272 15.69 -3.45 -7.90
N LEU A 273 14.43 -3.89 -7.86
CA LEU A 273 14.02 -5.28 -7.99
C LEU A 273 13.00 -5.42 -9.12
N THR A 274 13.14 -6.46 -9.91
CA THR A 274 12.20 -6.83 -10.97
C THR A 274 11.51 -8.16 -10.67
N PHE A 275 10.45 -8.47 -11.42
CA PHE A 275 9.79 -9.77 -11.39
C PHE A 275 10.77 -10.92 -11.71
N ASP A 276 11.70 -10.71 -12.64
CA ASP A 276 12.69 -11.71 -13.05
C ASP A 276 13.79 -11.93 -11.99
N ASP A 277 14.15 -10.89 -11.23
CA ASP A 277 15.06 -11.03 -10.09
C ASP A 277 14.46 -11.94 -9.02
N LEU A 278 13.16 -11.79 -8.73
CA LEU A 278 12.44 -12.64 -7.77
C LEU A 278 12.44 -14.10 -8.21
N GLN A 279 12.13 -14.37 -9.49
CA GLN A 279 12.18 -15.72 -10.05
C GLN A 279 13.59 -16.32 -9.94
N THR A 280 14.61 -15.54 -10.27
CA THR A 280 16.01 -15.98 -10.23
C THR A 280 16.45 -16.37 -8.81
N VAL A 281 16.05 -15.59 -7.78
CA VAL A 281 16.37 -15.91 -6.38
C VAL A 281 15.66 -17.18 -5.92
N LEU A 282 14.37 -17.33 -6.27
CA LEU A 282 13.58 -18.49 -5.93
C LEU A 282 14.14 -19.76 -6.59
N GLU A 283 14.46 -19.71 -7.89
CA GLU A 283 15.05 -20.83 -8.64
C GLU A 283 16.36 -21.30 -8.02
N LYS A 284 17.25 -20.38 -7.66
CA LYS A 284 18.53 -20.70 -7.00
C LYS A 284 18.33 -21.35 -5.63
N SER A 285 17.38 -20.84 -4.84
CA SER A 285 17.08 -21.38 -3.51
C SER A 285 16.55 -22.81 -3.58
N MET A 286 15.81 -23.16 -4.64
CA MET A 286 15.31 -24.51 -4.87
C MET A 286 16.34 -25.47 -5.46
N SER A 287 17.28 -24.96 -6.26
CA SER A 287 18.32 -25.79 -6.91
C SER A 287 19.37 -26.34 -5.94
N ASN A 288 19.51 -25.72 -4.76
CA ASN A 288 20.45 -26.16 -3.72
C ASN A 288 19.91 -27.28 -2.81
N GLY A 289 18.64 -27.69 -2.98
CA GLY A 289 18.01 -28.79 -2.25
C GLY A 289 18.28 -30.15 -2.89
N ALA A 290 19.50 -30.66 -2.76
CA ALA A 290 19.84 -32.00 -3.24
C ALA A 290 19.25 -33.08 -2.31
N GLY A 291 18.07 -33.61 -2.67
CA GLY A 291 17.59 -34.88 -2.13
C GLY A 291 16.08 -34.98 -1.99
N GLY A 292 15.40 -35.46 -3.05
CA GLY A 292 14.25 -36.40 -3.05
C GLY A 292 12.97 -36.12 -2.24
N THR A 293 12.96 -35.21 -1.27
CA THR A 293 11.81 -34.82 -0.47
C THR A 293 11.59 -33.32 -0.65
N ALA A 294 10.34 -32.92 -0.91
CA ALA A 294 9.93 -31.52 -0.98
C ALA A 294 10.27 -30.84 0.35
N THR A 295 11.44 -30.20 0.41
CA THR A 295 11.83 -29.40 1.56
C THR A 295 11.08 -28.08 1.43
N PRO A 296 10.35 -27.63 2.47
CA PRO A 296 9.69 -26.32 2.46
C PRO A 296 10.71 -25.23 2.11
N LEU A 297 10.27 -24.21 1.38
CA LEU A 297 11.15 -23.09 1.02
C LEU A 297 11.69 -22.40 2.27
N ASP A 298 13.00 -22.23 2.32
CA ASP A 298 13.63 -21.39 3.34
C ASP A 298 13.49 -19.91 2.94
N PHE A 299 12.38 -19.33 3.36
CA PHE A 299 12.06 -17.93 3.10
C PHE A 299 13.05 -16.96 3.76
N SER A 300 13.71 -17.34 4.86
CA SER A 300 14.76 -16.51 5.47
C SER A 300 15.95 -16.37 4.51
N THR A 301 16.38 -17.48 3.92
CA THR A 301 17.45 -17.48 2.92
C THR A 301 17.04 -16.73 1.64
N ILE A 302 15.79 -16.88 1.18
CA ILE A 302 15.26 -16.13 0.03
C ILE A 302 15.31 -14.61 0.30
N MET A 303 14.81 -14.16 1.45
CA MET A 303 14.81 -12.74 1.81
C MET A 303 16.23 -12.17 1.89
N LYS A 304 17.16 -12.91 2.50
CA LYS A 304 18.58 -12.51 2.55
C LYS A 304 19.22 -12.41 1.16
N ASN A 305 18.87 -13.30 0.24
CA ASN A 305 19.37 -13.25 -1.13
C ASN A 305 18.78 -12.05 -1.89
N LEU A 306 17.53 -11.70 -1.64
CA LEU A 306 16.91 -10.48 -2.19
C LEU A 306 17.59 -9.22 -1.66
N GLU A 307 17.87 -9.15 -0.35
CA GLU A 307 18.65 -8.04 0.24
C GLU A 307 20.00 -7.88 -0.46
N GLY A 308 20.72 -8.97 -0.74
CA GLY A 308 21.99 -8.92 -1.46
C GLY A 308 21.88 -8.41 -2.91
N ILE A 309 20.79 -8.72 -3.62
CA ILE A 309 20.51 -8.14 -4.95
C ILE A 309 20.22 -6.65 -4.82
N VAL A 310 19.39 -6.26 -3.85
CA VAL A 310 19.07 -4.86 -3.57
C VAL A 310 20.33 -4.04 -3.31
N GLU A 311 21.23 -4.49 -2.43
CA GLU A 311 22.50 -3.82 -2.15
C GLU A 311 23.37 -3.70 -3.39
N LYS A 312 23.47 -4.78 -4.18
CA LYS A 312 24.25 -4.78 -5.42
C LYS A 312 23.69 -3.82 -6.47
N ASN A 313 22.38 -3.73 -6.61
CA ASN A 313 21.73 -2.86 -7.59
C ASN A 313 21.80 -1.39 -7.14
N LYS A 314 21.57 -1.11 -5.84
CA LYS A 314 21.76 0.23 -5.26
C LYS A 314 23.18 0.78 -5.41
N GLY A 315 24.21 -0.07 -5.43
CA GLY A 315 25.59 0.36 -5.67
C GLY A 315 25.93 0.67 -7.13
N LYS A 316 24.98 0.49 -8.06
CA LYS A 316 25.14 0.75 -9.50
C LYS A 316 24.27 1.91 -9.99
N SER A 317 23.20 2.23 -9.26
CA SER A 317 22.37 3.44 -9.36
C SER A 317 23.12 4.69 -8.90
#